data_AF-A0A2S2QSL7-F1
#
_entry.id   AF-A0A2S2QSL7-F1
#
_cell.length_a   1.000
_cell.length_b   1.000
_cell.length_c   1.000
_cell.angle_alpha   90.00
_cell.angle_beta   90.00
_cell.angle_gamma   90.00
#
_symmetry.space_group_name_H-M   'P 1'
#
loop_
_entity.id
_entity.type
_entity.pdbx_description
1 polymer ?
#
loop_
_entity_poly.entity_id
_entity_poly.type
_entity_poly.pdbx_seq_one_letter_code
_entity_poly.pdbx_strand_id
1 'polypeptide(L)'
;MPQNEDDKSNSIHSPATKISNTRDIGNYVGFKFNKIKDDELYDILRDPWVPHENFLFPLISQGDKNRSFKLHWINEYPWLSYSQKFGGAFCRICVLFGSDEGGRSRVKLGKLVTVPLSL
;
A
#
# COMPACT_ATOMS: atom_id res chain seq x y z
N MET A 1 35.98 -5.20 38.65
CA MET A 1 35.56 -6.26 37.69
C MET A 1 34.70 -7.26 38.43
N PRO A 2 33.58 -7.74 37.86
CA PRO A 2 32.82 -7.25 36.70
C PRO A 2 31.63 -6.38 37.16
N GLN A 3 31.34 -5.22 36.55
CA GLN A 3 30.55 -5.00 35.32
C GLN A 3 29.15 -5.64 35.32
N ASN A 4 28.13 -4.79 35.43
CA ASN A 4 26.89 -4.94 34.67
C ASN A 4 26.34 -3.55 34.35
N GLU A 5 26.65 -3.13 33.12
CA GLU A 5 26.10 -1.97 32.43
C GLU A 5 24.77 -2.34 31.75
N ASP A 6 23.95 -1.31 31.54
CA ASP A 6 22.94 -1.17 30.50
C ASP A 6 21.59 -1.91 30.63
N ASP A 7 20.65 -1.21 31.25
CA ASP A 7 19.21 -1.24 30.92
C ASP A 7 19.02 -0.81 29.45
N LYS A 8 19.20 -1.75 28.53
CA LYS A 8 18.78 -1.59 27.14
C LYS A 8 17.40 -2.22 26.99
N SER A 9 16.38 -1.37 27.04
CA SER A 9 15.03 -1.64 26.56
C SER A 9 15.09 -2.17 25.12
N ASN A 10 15.19 -3.49 24.98
CA ASN A 10 15.17 -4.15 23.69
C ASN A 10 13.74 -4.10 23.14
N SER A 11 13.55 -3.15 22.24
CA SER A 11 12.52 -3.10 21.21
C SER A 11 12.19 -4.51 20.72
N ILE A 12 11.04 -5.04 21.13
CA ILE A 12 10.45 -6.20 20.48
C ILE A 12 9.98 -5.74 19.10
N HIS A 13 10.89 -5.84 18.12
CA HIS A 13 10.51 -5.99 16.72
C HIS A 13 9.74 -7.31 16.62
N SER A 14 8.42 -7.22 16.77
CA SER A 14 7.56 -8.36 16.50
C SER A 14 7.64 -8.65 14.99
N PRO A 15 8.01 -9.86 14.57
CA PRO A 15 8.02 -10.22 13.16
C PRO A 15 6.57 -10.21 12.68
N ALA A 16 6.20 -9.17 11.93
CA ALA A 16 4.88 -9.01 11.34
C ALA A 16 4.54 -10.24 10.50
N THR A 17 3.78 -11.15 11.11
CA THR A 17 3.31 -12.37 10.49
C THR A 17 2.27 -11.94 9.46
N LYS A 18 2.60 -12.14 8.18
CA LYS A 18 1.86 -11.66 7.01
C LYS A 18 0.41 -12.18 7.00
N ILE A 19 -0.53 -11.39 7.50
CA ILE A 19 -1.92 -11.49 7.06
C ILE A 19 -1.99 -10.72 5.74
N SER A 20 -1.80 -11.42 4.64
CA SER A 20 -2.08 -10.87 3.32
C SER A 20 -3.59 -10.96 3.11
N ASN A 21 -4.31 -9.88 3.45
CA ASN A 21 -5.73 -9.81 3.10
C ASN A 21 -5.85 -9.95 1.58
N THR A 22 -6.74 -10.84 1.10
CA THR A 22 -6.90 -11.09 -0.34
C THR A 22 -7.30 -9.82 -1.09
N ARG A 23 -8.06 -8.93 -0.44
CA ARG A 23 -8.51 -7.66 -0.99
C ARG A 23 -7.49 -6.52 -0.85
N ASP A 24 -6.26 -6.78 -0.41
CA ASP A 24 -5.16 -5.81 -0.50
C ASP A 24 -4.84 -5.54 -1.98
N ILE A 25 -4.91 -4.28 -2.41
CA ILE A 25 -4.70 -3.87 -3.80
C ILE A 25 -3.31 -4.29 -4.34
N GLY A 26 -2.32 -4.43 -3.45
CA GLY A 26 -0.97 -4.91 -3.78
C GLY A 26 -0.91 -6.35 -4.26
N ASN A 27 -1.98 -7.14 -4.09
CA ASN A 27 -2.07 -8.47 -4.68
C ASN A 27 -2.30 -8.43 -6.20
N TYR A 28 -2.79 -7.30 -6.72
CA TYR A 28 -3.22 -7.14 -8.11
C TYR A 28 -2.28 -6.26 -8.93
N VAL A 29 -1.27 -5.64 -8.31
CA VAL A 29 -0.24 -4.87 -9.00
C VAL A 29 0.52 -5.75 -9.99
N GLY A 30 0.50 -5.37 -11.27
CA GLY A 30 1.16 -6.10 -12.36
C GLY A 30 0.32 -7.24 -12.97
N PHE A 31 -0.89 -7.48 -12.48
CA PHE A 31 -1.83 -8.41 -13.09
C PHE A 31 -2.65 -7.72 -14.18
N LYS A 32 -2.92 -8.43 -15.27
CA LYS A 32 -3.88 -7.97 -16.28
C LYS A 32 -5.29 -8.27 -15.79
N PHE A 33 -6.22 -7.34 -15.99
CA PHE A 33 -7.61 -7.47 -15.54
C PHE A 33 -8.28 -8.76 -16.01
N ASN A 34 -7.98 -9.22 -17.24
CA ASN A 34 -8.52 -10.47 -17.81
C ASN A 34 -7.97 -11.75 -17.16
N LYS A 35 -7.09 -11.62 -16.16
CA LYS A 35 -6.58 -12.71 -15.31
C LYS A 35 -7.17 -12.71 -13.91
N ILE A 36 -7.98 -11.71 -13.57
CA ILE A 36 -8.73 -11.60 -12.31
C ILE A 36 -10.16 -12.05 -12.61
N LYS A 37 -10.77 -12.82 -11.71
CA LYS A 37 -12.17 -13.23 -11.89
C LYS A 37 -13.11 -12.06 -11.62
N ASP A 38 -14.28 -12.04 -12.26
CA ASP A 38 -15.22 -10.93 -12.14
C ASP A 38 -15.76 -10.73 -10.71
N ASP A 39 -15.97 -11.81 -9.96
CA ASP A 39 -16.39 -11.77 -8.56
C ASP A 39 -15.30 -11.16 -7.66
N GLU A 40 -14.06 -11.59 -7.85
CA GLU A 40 -12.90 -11.05 -7.16
C GLU A 40 -12.68 -9.56 -7.50
N LEU A 41 -12.80 -9.20 -8.78
CA LEU A 41 -12.71 -7.82 -9.25
C LEU A 41 -13.78 -6.93 -8.61
N TYR A 42 -15.03 -7.42 -8.57
CA TYR A 42 -16.15 -6.73 -7.93
C TYR A 42 -15.89 -6.49 -6.44
N ASP A 43 -15.39 -7.49 -5.72
CA ASP A 43 -15.08 -7.41 -4.31
C ASP A 43 -14.02 -6.35 -4.01
N ILE A 44 -12.91 -6.31 -4.76
CA ILE A 44 -11.85 -5.32 -4.56
C ILE A 44 -12.34 -3.91 -4.89
N LEU A 45 -13.20 -3.77 -5.90
CA LEU A 45 -13.77 -2.48 -6.27
C LEU A 45 -14.70 -1.94 -5.20
N ARG A 46 -15.58 -2.78 -4.69
CA ARG A 46 -16.65 -2.39 -3.75
C ARG A 46 -16.14 -2.28 -2.32
N ASP A 47 -15.35 -3.25 -1.87
CA ASP A 47 -14.94 -3.42 -0.48
C ASP A 47 -13.46 -3.80 -0.40
N PRO A 48 -12.55 -2.90 -0.82
CA PRO A 48 -11.11 -3.15 -0.76
C PRO A 48 -10.69 -3.34 0.69
N TRP A 49 -9.53 -3.96 0.91
CA TRP A 49 -8.94 -3.92 2.23
C TRP A 49 -8.63 -2.47 2.65
N VAL A 50 -9.04 -2.12 3.87
CA VAL A 50 -8.78 -0.82 4.50
C VAL A 50 -8.02 -1.07 5.81
N PRO A 51 -6.95 -0.31 6.09
CA PRO A 51 -6.24 -0.41 7.36
C PRO A 51 -7.14 -0.04 8.55
N HIS A 52 -6.92 -0.70 9.69
CA HIS A 52 -7.58 -0.33 10.95
C HIS A 52 -7.20 1.10 11.38
N GLU A 53 -8.03 1.77 12.18
CA GLU A 53 -7.81 3.16 12.64
C GLU A 53 -6.46 3.38 13.33
N ASN A 54 -6.00 2.37 14.07
CA ASN A 54 -4.71 2.37 14.79
C ASN A 54 -3.53 1.82 13.95
N PHE A 55 -3.71 1.66 12.64
CA PHE A 55 -2.64 1.16 11.77
C PHE A 55 -1.46 2.15 11.73
N LEU A 56 -0.25 1.64 11.93
CA LEU A 56 0.97 2.45 11.87
C LEU A 56 1.46 2.53 10.42
N PHE A 57 1.16 3.65 9.79
CA PHE A 57 1.65 3.95 8.45
C PHE A 57 3.16 4.26 8.48
N PRO A 58 3.95 3.78 7.50
CA PRO A 58 5.35 4.12 7.38
C PRO A 58 5.57 5.63 7.35
N LEU A 59 6.63 6.10 8.02
CA LEU A 59 7.09 7.48 7.97
C LEU A 59 8.22 7.58 6.94
N ILE A 60 8.07 8.47 5.98
CA ILE A 60 9.02 8.66 4.89
C ILE A 60 9.60 10.06 4.98
N SER A 61 10.93 10.14 4.99
CA SER A 61 11.64 11.40 4.89
C SER A 61 11.74 11.84 3.43
N GLN A 62 11.26 13.03 3.13
CA GLN A 62 11.30 13.66 1.82
C GLN A 62 11.89 15.07 1.98
N GLY A 63 13.20 15.17 1.78
CA GLY A 63 13.96 16.38 2.12
C GLY A 63 13.88 16.64 3.63
N ASP A 64 13.51 17.86 4.01
CA ASP A 64 13.38 18.26 5.43
C ASP A 64 12.01 17.92 6.05
N LYS A 65 11.16 17.18 5.32
CA LYS A 65 9.79 16.87 5.75
C LYS A 65 9.60 15.38 5.92
N ASN A 66 8.98 15.00 7.03
CA ASN A 66 8.48 13.64 7.23
C ASN A 66 7.02 13.59 6.80
N ARG A 67 6.67 12.57 6.01
CA ARG A 67 5.32 12.32 5.54
C ARG A 67 4.90 10.91 5.92
N SER A 68 3.61 10.75 6.24
CA SER A 68 3.01 9.44 6.39
C SER A 68 1.57 9.48 5.86
N PHE A 69 1.14 8.38 5.25
CA PHE A 69 -0.21 8.19 4.74
C PHE A 69 -1.25 8.48 5.83
N LYS A 70 -2.34 9.13 5.43
CA LYS A 70 -3.44 9.46 6.33
C LYS A 70 -4.66 8.64 5.98
N LEU A 71 -5.19 7.89 6.95
CA LEU A 71 -6.32 6.98 6.74
C LEU A 71 -7.55 7.68 6.13
N HIS A 72 -7.83 8.93 6.52
CA HIS A 72 -8.97 9.69 5.99
C HIS A 72 -8.93 9.90 4.46
N TRP A 73 -7.76 9.81 3.82
CA TRP A 73 -7.64 9.91 2.37
C TRP A 73 -8.39 8.81 1.63
N ILE A 74 -8.62 7.64 2.24
CA ILE A 74 -9.43 6.58 1.62
C ILE A 74 -10.89 7.03 1.46
N ASN A 75 -11.41 7.80 2.41
CA ASN A 75 -12.78 8.34 2.36
C ASN A 75 -12.88 9.53 1.40
N GLU A 76 -11.84 10.38 1.37
CA GLU A 76 -11.79 11.55 0.49
C GLU A 76 -11.56 11.16 -0.98
N TYR A 77 -10.80 10.09 -1.22
CA TYR A 77 -10.46 9.59 -2.55
C TYR A 77 -10.90 8.13 -2.70
N PRO A 78 -12.17 7.84 -3.04
CA PRO A 78 -12.68 6.46 -3.14
C PRO A 78 -12.01 5.58 -4.21
N TRP A 79 -11.19 6.16 -5.09
CA TRP A 79 -10.36 5.42 -6.05
C TRP A 79 -9.00 4.99 -5.46
N LEU A 80 -8.62 5.52 -4.29
CA LEU A 80 -7.37 5.25 -3.61
C LEU A 80 -7.52 4.00 -2.72
N SER A 81 -6.49 3.16 -2.69
CA SER A 81 -6.39 2.03 -1.77
C SER A 81 -4.98 1.94 -1.22
N TYR A 82 -4.87 1.71 0.09
CA TYR A 82 -3.59 1.44 0.72
C TYR A 82 -3.23 -0.05 0.59
N SER A 83 -1.96 -0.35 0.37
CA SER A 83 -1.44 -1.72 0.38
C SER A 83 -0.49 -1.89 1.55
N GLN A 84 -0.83 -2.79 2.48
CA GLN A 84 0.07 -3.18 3.56
C GLN A 84 1.30 -3.89 2.99
N LYS A 85 1.12 -4.69 1.93
CA LYS A 85 2.21 -5.40 1.26
C LYS A 85 3.30 -4.46 0.74
N PHE A 86 2.94 -3.29 0.24
CA PHE A 86 3.87 -2.31 -0.33
C PHE A 86 4.13 -1.09 0.55
N GLY A 87 3.41 -0.94 1.66
CA GLY A 87 3.56 0.19 2.57
C GLY A 87 3.17 1.53 1.95
N GLY A 88 2.21 1.56 1.03
CA GLY A 88 1.82 2.79 0.34
C GLY A 88 0.55 2.65 -0.50
N ALA A 89 0.14 3.74 -1.13
CA ALA A 89 -1.17 3.82 -1.79
C ALA A 89 -1.10 3.60 -3.31
N PHE A 90 -2.18 3.08 -3.86
CA PHE A 90 -2.39 2.84 -5.28
C PHE A 90 -3.72 3.43 -5.75
N CYS A 91 -3.79 3.78 -7.03
CA CYS A 91 -5.04 3.99 -7.74
C CYS A 91 -5.66 2.61 -8.04
N ARG A 92 -6.72 2.26 -7.31
CA ARG A 92 -7.42 0.98 -7.44
C ARG A 92 -7.93 0.73 -8.86
N ILE A 93 -8.58 1.73 -9.46
CA ILE A 93 -9.08 1.61 -10.84
C ILE A 93 -7.93 1.42 -11.83
N CYS A 94 -6.82 2.14 -11.65
CA CYS A 94 -5.67 2.07 -12.55
C CYS A 94 -4.96 0.71 -12.44
N VAL A 95 -4.83 0.16 -11.23
CA VAL A 95 -4.25 -1.17 -11.02
C VAL A 95 -5.15 -2.25 -11.62
N LEU A 96 -6.47 -2.14 -11.43
CA LEU A 96 -7.40 -3.18 -11.84
C LEU A 96 -7.76 -3.15 -13.32
N PHE A 97 -7.76 -1.99 -13.96
CA PHE A 97 -8.22 -1.82 -15.35
C PHE A 97 -7.24 -1.08 -16.27
N GLY A 98 -6.20 -0.49 -15.71
CA GLY A 98 -5.24 0.31 -16.48
C GLY A 98 -4.34 -0.54 -17.37
N SER A 99 -3.75 0.13 -18.36
CA SER A 99 -2.65 -0.40 -19.16
C SER A 99 -1.30 -0.09 -18.49
N ASP A 100 -0.26 -0.81 -18.90
CA ASP A 100 1.12 -0.55 -18.43
C ASP A 100 1.66 0.81 -18.92
N GLU A 101 1.00 1.41 -19.91
CA GLU A 101 1.37 2.65 -20.59
C GLU A 101 0.20 3.62 -20.69
N GLY A 102 0.48 4.92 -20.74
CA GLY A 102 -0.53 5.97 -20.86
C GLY A 102 -0.12 7.13 -21.77
N GLY A 103 -1.12 7.89 -22.20
CA GLY A 103 -0.95 9.04 -23.08
C GLY A 103 -0.56 8.69 -24.52
N ARG A 104 -0.47 9.72 -25.37
CA ARG A 104 -0.18 9.56 -26.81
C ARG A 104 1.18 8.89 -27.07
N SER A 105 2.14 9.15 -26.19
CA SER A 105 3.52 8.64 -26.29
C SER A 105 3.73 7.30 -25.58
N ARG A 106 2.67 6.64 -25.07
CA ARG A 106 2.76 5.32 -24.42
C ARG A 106 3.79 5.28 -23.28
N VAL A 107 3.75 6.29 -22.43
CA VAL A 107 4.69 6.40 -21.31
C VAL A 107 4.32 5.37 -20.25
N LYS A 108 5.30 4.61 -19.76
CA LYS A 108 5.08 3.62 -18.70
C LYS A 108 4.51 4.27 -17.45
N LEU A 109 3.47 3.66 -16.88
CA LEU A 109 2.86 4.13 -15.64
C LEU A 109 3.73 3.76 -14.44
N GLY A 110 3.83 4.69 -13.48
CA GLY A 110 4.70 4.59 -12.32
C GLY A 110 3.91 4.64 -11.01
N LYS A 111 4.10 5.73 -10.27
CA LYS A 111 3.42 6.00 -8.99
C LYS A 111 1.91 5.82 -9.13
N LEU A 112 1.31 5.21 -8.10
CA LEU A 112 -0.10 4.82 -8.00
C LEU A 112 -0.51 3.59 -8.84
N VAL A 113 0.34 3.06 -9.71
CA VAL A 113 -0.02 1.90 -10.56
C VAL A 113 0.96 0.75 -10.36
N THR A 114 2.21 0.92 -10.79
CA THR A 114 3.24 -0.12 -10.72
C THR A 114 4.08 0.00 -9.45
N VAL A 115 4.17 1.20 -8.88
CA VAL A 115 4.86 1.47 -7.61
C VAL A 115 3.95 2.30 -6.69
N PRO A 116 4.00 2.06 -5.37
CA PRO A 116 3.13 2.75 -4.44
C PRO A 116 3.47 4.25 -4.40
N LEU A 117 2.44 5.06 -4.19
CA LEU A 117 2.60 6.39 -3.64
C LEU A 117 2.96 6.25 -2.15
N SER A 118 4.24 6.44 -1.89
CA SER A 118 4.83 6.40 -0.56
C SER A 118 4.74 7.82 0.00
N LEU A 119 3.68 8.09 0.77
CA LEU A 119 3.42 9.35 1.43
C LEU A 119 3.33 9.16 2.93
#